data_AF-A0A7U6QQS6-F1
#
_entry.id   AF-A0A7U6QQS6-F1
#
_cell.length_a   1.000
_cell.length_b   1.000
_cell.length_c   1.000
_cell.angle_alpha   90.00
_cell.angle_beta   90.00
_cell.angle_gamma   90.00
#
_symmetry.space_group_name_H-M   'P 1'
#
loop_
_entity.id
_entity.type
_entity.pdbx_description
1 polymer ?
#
loop_
_entity_poly.entity_id
_entity_poly.type
_entity_poly.pdbx_seq_one_letter_code
_entity_poly.pdbx_strand_id
1 'polypeptide(L)'
;MDREKKSILEFCSVFIDGRSMPLNEWLQKTAIDQRSIGLAAMAKATHMYAMYIDKTETLRFSGLYQHADATQLRLSAIQKV
;
A
#
# COMPACT_ATOMS: atom_id res chain seq x y z
N MET A 1 -6.08 -28.87 6.43
CA MET A 1 -6.78 -27.61 6.12
C MET A 1 -5.74 -26.51 6.17
N ASP A 2 -5.23 -26.13 5.00
CA ASP A 2 -4.26 -25.05 4.87
C ASP A 2 -4.86 -23.76 5.43
N ARG A 3 -4.25 -23.28 6.51
CA ARG A 3 -4.52 -21.96 7.05
C ARG A 3 -3.97 -21.00 5.99
N GLU A 4 -4.83 -20.45 5.14
CA GLU A 4 -4.42 -19.36 4.24
C GLU A 4 -3.70 -18.32 5.08
N LYS A 5 -2.42 -18.11 4.80
CA LYS A 5 -1.62 -17.12 5.50
C LYS A 5 -2.21 -15.76 5.15
N LYS A 6 -2.72 -15.06 6.16
CA LYS A 6 -3.22 -13.69 6.01
C LYS A 6 -2.07 -12.82 5.47
N SER A 7 -2.33 -12.13 4.35
CA SER A 7 -1.40 -11.16 3.78
C SER A 7 -1.18 -10.01 4.76
N ILE A 8 -0.02 -9.33 4.68
CA ILE A 8 0.23 -8.09 5.44
C ILE A 8 -0.85 -7.02 5.19
N LEU A 9 -1.49 -7.05 4.02
CA LEU A 9 -2.58 -6.13 3.67
C LEU A 9 -3.81 -6.25 4.58
N GLU A 10 -4.04 -7.43 5.18
CA GLU A 10 -5.15 -7.65 6.12
C GLU A 10 -5.02 -6.81 7.40
N PHE A 11 -3.80 -6.33 7.68
CA PHE A 11 -3.49 -5.49 8.84
C PHE A 11 -3.40 -4.00 8.49
N CYS A 12 -3.61 -3.64 7.22
CA CYS A 12 -3.47 -2.27 6.74
C CYS A 12 -4.84 -1.62 6.52
N SER A 13 -4.92 -0.32 6.80
CA SER A 13 -6.09 0.50 6.51
C SER A 13 -5.68 1.73 5.71
N VAL A 14 -6.58 2.21 4.87
CA VAL A 14 -6.44 3.40 4.06
C VAL A 14 -7.42 4.45 4.57
N PHE A 15 -6.96 5.70 4.62
CA PHE A 15 -7.75 6.85 5.07
C PHE A 15 -8.13 7.70 3.86
N ILE A 16 -9.42 7.87 3.61
CA ILE A 16 -9.99 8.67 2.51
C ILE A 16 -11.13 9.49 3.07
N ASP A 17 -11.13 10.80 2.80
CA ASP A 17 -12.18 11.73 3.22
C ASP A 17 -12.51 11.64 4.73
N GLY A 18 -11.48 11.48 5.56
CA GLY A 18 -11.60 11.36 7.01
C GLY A 18 -12.15 10.02 7.52
N ARG A 19 -12.30 9.02 6.64
CA ARG A 19 -12.76 7.67 6.99
C ARG A 19 -11.69 6.63 6.74
N SER A 20 -11.62 5.61 7.58
CA SER A 20 -10.76 4.45 7.37
C SER A 20 -11.52 3.31 6.69
N MET A 21 -10.83 2.56 5.84
CA MET A 21 -11.30 1.26 5.36
C MET A 21 -10.14 0.26 5.19
N PRO A 22 -10.41 -1.06 5.22
CA PRO A 22 -9.41 -2.08 4.97
C PRO A 22 -8.74 -1.89 3.60
N LEU A 23 -7.41 -2.04 3.55
CA LEU A 23 -6.64 -1.81 2.32
C LEU A 23 -6.95 -2.82 1.22
N ASN A 24 -7.16 -4.09 1.59
CA ASN A 24 -7.59 -5.14 0.67
C ASN A 24 -8.94 -4.80 0.01
N GLU A 25 -9.92 -4.32 0.78
CA GLU A 25 -11.24 -3.91 0.29
C GLU A 25 -11.11 -2.70 -0.65
N TRP A 26 -10.28 -1.72 -0.30
CA TRP A 26 -10.05 -0.56 -1.14
C TRP A 26 -9.41 -0.92 -2.48
N LEU A 27 -8.41 -1.83 -2.49
CA LEU A 27 -7.79 -2.30 -3.74
C LEU A 27 -8.81 -3.01 -4.65
N GLN A 28 -9.66 -3.86 -4.07
CA GLN A 28 -10.73 -4.55 -4.81
C GLN A 28 -11.73 -3.55 -5.40
N LYS A 29 -12.09 -2.49 -4.67
CA LYS A 29 -13.04 -1.46 -5.12
C LYS A 29 -12.49 -0.55 -6.21
N THR A 30 -11.19 -0.28 -6.21
CA THR A 30 -10.57 0.68 -7.14
C THR A 30 -10.01 0.05 -8.40
N ALA A 31 -9.85 -1.29 -8.42
CA ALA A 31 -9.19 -2.03 -9.50
C ALA A 31 -7.76 -1.52 -9.82
N ILE A 32 -7.12 -0.86 -8.85
CA ILE A 32 -5.73 -0.40 -8.97
C ILE A 32 -4.81 -1.57 -8.64
N ASP A 33 -3.82 -1.82 -9.51
CA ASP A 33 -2.75 -2.78 -9.20
C ASP A 33 -1.87 -2.21 -8.08
N GLN A 34 -1.62 -3.03 -7.05
CA GLN A 34 -0.72 -2.69 -5.96
C GLN A 34 0.66 -2.25 -6.43
N ARG A 35 1.13 -2.73 -7.60
CA ARG A 35 2.42 -2.35 -8.21
C ARG A 35 2.48 -0.88 -8.61
N SER A 36 1.34 -0.29 -8.92
CA SER A 36 1.21 1.14 -9.27
C SER A 36 1.09 2.03 -8.03
N ILE A 37 1.25 1.47 -6.83
CA ILE A 37 1.17 2.21 -5.56
C ILE A 37 2.57 2.42 -4.99
N GLY A 38 2.83 3.65 -4.56
CA GLY A 38 4.03 4.03 -3.82
C GLY A 38 3.71 4.47 -2.40
N LEU A 39 4.44 3.93 -1.43
CA LEU A 39 4.38 4.37 -0.04
C LEU A 39 5.60 5.21 0.31
N ALA A 40 5.39 6.33 1.00
CA ALA A 40 6.46 7.12 1.60
C ALA A 40 6.28 7.24 3.12
N ALA A 41 7.37 7.08 3.86
CA ALA A 41 7.38 7.27 5.31
C ALA A 41 7.10 8.73 5.68
N MET A 42 6.23 8.93 6.67
CA MET A 42 5.90 10.24 7.23
C MET A 42 6.73 10.50 8.50
N ALA A 43 7.48 11.60 8.52
CA ALA A 43 8.50 11.85 9.55
C ALA A 43 7.97 11.91 10.99
N LYS A 44 6.69 12.31 11.18
CA LYS A 44 6.06 12.47 12.51
C LYS A 44 4.92 11.49 12.76
N ALA A 45 4.67 10.53 11.86
CA ALA A 45 3.55 9.60 11.96
C ALA A 45 4.05 8.17 11.79
N THR A 46 4.46 7.55 12.89
CA THR A 46 4.93 6.16 12.91
C THR A 46 3.80 5.22 12.49
N HIS A 47 4.12 4.22 11.66
CA HIS A 47 3.17 3.27 11.05
C HIS A 47 2.14 3.90 10.09
N MET A 48 2.31 5.17 9.73
CA MET A 48 1.49 5.83 8.72
C MET A 48 2.37 6.21 7.53
N TYR A 49 1.83 5.96 6.35
CA TYR A 49 2.53 6.18 5.10
C TYR A 49 1.67 7.05 4.19
N ALA A 50 2.31 8.00 3.52
CA ALA A 50 1.69 8.70 2.42
C ALA A 50 1.60 7.73 1.23
N MET A 51 0.39 7.57 0.69
CA MET A 51 0.11 6.67 -0.44
C MET A 51 -0.04 7.48 -1.72
N TYR A 52 0.68 7.07 -2.75
CA TYR A 52 0.67 7.70 -4.08
C TYR A 52 0.31 6.65 -5.11
N ILE A 53 -0.48 7.03 -6.12
CA ILE A 53 -0.90 6.15 -7.20
C ILE A 53 -0.29 6.69 -8.49
N ASP A 54 0.51 5.87 -9.15
CA ASP A 54 1.02 6.16 -10.48
C ASP A 54 0.03 5.66 -11.52
N LYS A 55 -0.78 6.58 -12.05
CA LYS A 55 -1.72 6.28 -13.15
C LYS A 55 -1.04 6.16 -14.51
N THR A 56 0.24 6.52 -14.61
CA THR A 56 0.98 6.57 -15.87
C THR A 56 1.95 5.42 -16.05
N GLU A 57 2.19 4.64 -14.98
CA GLU A 57 3.20 3.58 -14.88
C GLU A 57 4.64 4.03 -15.20
N THR A 58 4.92 5.34 -15.14
CA THR A 58 6.24 5.91 -15.44
C THR A 58 7.13 6.08 -14.21
N LEU A 59 6.53 6.18 -13.01
CA LEU A 59 7.21 6.46 -11.75
C LEU A 59 7.84 5.22 -11.12
N ARG A 60 7.60 4.02 -11.71
CA ARG A 60 8.20 2.73 -11.33
C ARG A 60 8.18 2.51 -9.82
N PHE A 61 7.00 2.69 -9.22
CA PHE A 61 6.82 2.48 -7.79
C PHE A 61 7.16 1.05 -7.39
N SER A 62 7.51 0.90 -6.11
CA SER A 62 7.92 -0.36 -5.53
C SER A 62 6.76 -1.30 -5.21
N GLY A 63 5.52 -0.82 -5.33
CA GLY A 63 4.33 -1.49 -4.86
C GLY A 63 4.19 -1.49 -3.34
N LEU A 64 3.14 -2.14 -2.86
CA LEU A 64 2.88 -2.37 -1.43
C LEU A 64 3.74 -3.50 -0.85
N TYR A 65 3.98 -4.57 -1.62
CA TYR A 65 4.80 -5.72 -1.23
C TYR A 65 5.46 -6.41 -2.43
N GLN A 66 6.53 -7.16 -2.20
CA GLN A 66 7.28 -7.86 -3.27
C GLN A 66 6.68 -9.23 -3.63
N HIS A 67 6.22 -9.98 -2.63
CA HIS A 67 5.66 -11.33 -2.76
C HIS A 67 4.51 -11.52 -1.77
N ALA A 68 3.59 -12.45 -2.07
CA ALA A 68 2.33 -12.59 -1.33
C ALA A 68 2.50 -12.96 0.16
N ASP A 69 3.64 -13.55 0.52
CA ASP A 69 4.02 -13.95 1.88
C ASP A 69 4.82 -12.88 2.63
N ALA A 70 5.02 -11.70 2.04
CA ALA A 70 5.74 -10.62 2.68
C ALA A 70 5.08 -10.21 4.01
N THR A 71 5.91 -10.00 5.02
CA THR A 71 5.49 -9.59 6.37
C THR A 71 5.65 -8.08 6.61
N GLN A 72 6.16 -7.35 5.60
CA GLN A 72 6.45 -5.93 5.68
C GLN A 72 5.97 -5.20 4.41
N LEU A 73 5.57 -3.94 4.59
CA LEU A 73 5.27 -3.04 3.48
C LEU A 73 6.56 -2.53 2.84
N ARG A 74 6.51 -2.26 1.54
CA ARG A 74 7.63 -1.69 0.79
C ARG A 74 7.45 -0.19 0.60
N LEU A 75 8.53 0.56 0.84
CA LEU A 75 8.57 1.99 0.55
C LEU A 75 9.07 2.23 -0.86
N SER A 76 8.46 3.18 -1.54
CA SER A 76 8.93 3.72 -2.82
C SER A 76 9.89 4.88 -2.57
N ALA A 77 10.89 5.00 -3.44
CA ALA A 77 11.71 6.21 -3.53
C ALA A 77 10.89 7.32 -4.17
N ILE A 78 10.10 8.04 -3.36
CA ILE A 78 9.28 9.16 -3.80
C ILE A 78 10.06 10.44 -3.56
N GLN A 79 10.24 11.22 -4.62
CA GLN A 79 10.92 12.52 -4.54
C GLN A 79 10.07 13.44 -3.66
N LYS A 80 10.59 13.77 -2.48
CA LYS A 80 9.95 14.70 -1.55
C LYS A 80 10.20 16.10 -2.10
N VAL A 81 9.13 16.77 -2.51
CA VAL A 81 9.16 18.18 -2.95
C VAL A 81 9.22 19.08 -1.73
#